data_AF-A0A1M2URJ0-F1
#
_entry.id   AF-A0A1M2URJ0-F1
#
_cell.length_a   1.000
_cell.length_b   1.000
_cell.length_c   1.000
_cell.angle_alpha   90.00
_cell.angle_beta   90.00
_cell.angle_gamma   90.00
#
_symmetry.space_group_name_H-M   'P 1'
#
loop_
_entity.id
_entity.type
_entity.pdbx_description
1 polymer ?
#
loop_
_entity_poly.entity_id
_entity_poly.type
_entity_poly.pdbx_seq_one_letter_code
_entity_poly.pdbx_strand_id
1 'polypeptide(L)'
;MPHLKFALIGLTTSLLLGCGGGGGDGAAIEKSSSSGNTDANKELVFEFSGSPLEPSVFNLAAFSEDQENQFSPGDIISLTWNTDVYYDDLSVPGFDETFPYTASVYLSEDGAFQVEDDVELFSVQCVFPSSEQTACGQFASFRCDYAPDNRHELVCSSLPAGRERGLESHVVDITEFLNVIPKTAELLIVACLDNEPEKCDSHQLSLQLN
;
A
#
# COMPACT_ATOMS: atom_id res chain seq x y z
N MET A 1 -41.61 23.95 3.85
CA MET A 1 -42.06 24.36 2.51
C MET A 1 -40.85 24.37 1.59
N PRO A 2 -40.67 23.33 0.75
CA PRO A 2 -39.57 23.24 -0.21
C PRO A 2 -40.03 23.81 -1.57
N HIS A 3 -39.14 24.51 -2.27
CA HIS A 3 -39.32 24.83 -3.68
C HIS A 3 -38.35 24.02 -4.53
N LEU A 4 -38.91 22.96 -5.11
CA LEU A 4 -38.42 22.19 -6.24
C LEU A 4 -38.47 23.07 -7.50
N LYS A 5 -37.37 23.14 -8.27
CA LYS A 5 -37.41 23.52 -9.69
C LYS A 5 -36.46 22.64 -10.50
N PHE A 6 -37.06 21.79 -11.32
CA PHE A 6 -36.47 21.15 -12.48
C PHE A 6 -36.15 22.19 -13.57
N ALA A 7 -35.04 22.00 -14.29
CA ALA A 7 -34.97 22.30 -15.72
C ALA A 7 -33.86 21.46 -16.38
N LEU A 8 -34.32 20.57 -17.27
CA LEU A 8 -33.61 19.83 -18.30
C LEU A 8 -33.20 20.76 -19.45
N ILE A 9 -32.26 20.33 -20.31
CA ILE A 9 -31.96 20.70 -21.73
C ILE A 9 -30.42 20.64 -21.84
N GLY A 10 -29.77 19.69 -22.52
CA GLY A 10 -30.05 19.17 -23.86
C GLY A 10 -29.06 19.82 -24.82
N LEU A 11 -27.95 19.16 -25.15
CA LEU A 11 -27.02 19.61 -26.20
C LEU A 11 -26.79 18.51 -27.23
N THR A 12 -27.11 18.89 -28.45
CA THR A 12 -27.26 18.09 -29.66
C THR A 12 -25.96 17.96 -30.46
N THR A 13 -25.90 16.87 -31.22
CA THR A 13 -24.93 16.46 -32.24
C THR A 13 -24.79 17.37 -33.48
N SER A 14 -23.76 17.03 -34.28
CA SER A 14 -23.54 17.22 -35.76
C SER A 14 -22.49 18.29 -36.11
N LEU A 15 -21.54 18.20 -37.07
CA LEU A 15 -21.37 17.51 -38.37
C LEU A 15 -19.86 17.24 -38.62
N LEU A 16 -19.42 16.06 -39.09
CA LEU A 16 -19.18 15.65 -40.50
C LEU A 16 -18.24 16.54 -41.34
N LEU A 17 -17.10 15.94 -41.74
CA LEU A 17 -16.33 16.26 -42.95
C LEU A 17 -16.06 14.94 -43.71
N GLY A 18 -16.51 14.85 -44.97
CA GLY A 18 -16.10 13.84 -45.96
C GLY A 18 -14.69 14.14 -46.50
N CYS A 19 -14.12 13.51 -47.54
CA CYS A 19 -14.58 12.60 -48.59
C CYS A 19 -13.32 12.07 -49.34
N GLY A 20 -13.42 10.91 -50.00
CA GLY A 20 -12.50 10.44 -51.07
C GLY A 20 -11.57 9.31 -50.62
N GLY A 21 -11.45 8.14 -51.25
CA GLY A 21 -11.91 7.66 -52.56
C GLY A 21 -10.69 7.07 -53.30
N GLY A 22 -10.71 5.76 -53.58
CA GLY A 22 -9.88 5.15 -54.65
C GLY A 22 -9.07 3.89 -54.32
N GLY A 23 -9.59 2.74 -54.76
CA GLY A 23 -8.89 1.83 -55.70
C GLY A 23 -7.74 0.93 -55.24
N GLY A 24 -7.91 -0.38 -55.45
CA GLY A 24 -6.89 -1.16 -56.17
C GLY A 24 -6.21 -2.32 -55.43
N ASP A 25 -6.57 -3.52 -55.90
CA ASP A 25 -5.78 -4.76 -55.98
C ASP A 25 -5.39 -5.56 -54.73
N GLY A 26 -5.70 -6.86 -54.83
CA GLY A 26 -5.46 -7.86 -53.82
C GLY A 26 -4.04 -8.40 -53.78
N ALA A 27 -3.72 -9.00 -52.65
CA ALA A 27 -2.69 -10.02 -52.52
C ALA A 27 -3.12 -10.97 -51.39
N ALA A 28 -2.79 -12.24 -51.57
CA ALA A 28 -3.20 -13.36 -50.74
C ALA A 28 -2.85 -13.16 -49.25
N ILE A 29 -3.81 -13.43 -48.36
CA ILE A 29 -3.51 -13.62 -46.94
C ILE A 29 -2.99 -15.04 -46.80
N GLU A 30 -1.66 -15.17 -46.74
CA GLU A 30 -1.02 -16.31 -46.11
C GLU A 30 -1.55 -16.42 -44.69
N LYS A 31 -2.12 -17.58 -44.38
CA LYS A 31 -2.54 -17.95 -43.04
C LYS A 31 -1.29 -18.25 -42.22
N SER A 32 -0.57 -17.21 -41.80
CA SER A 32 0.45 -17.32 -40.76
C SER A 32 -0.28 -17.47 -39.43
N SER A 33 -0.34 -18.70 -38.95
CA SER A 33 -0.56 -19.01 -37.54
C SER A 33 0.64 -18.50 -36.75
N SER A 34 0.72 -17.18 -36.60
CA SER A 34 1.53 -16.54 -35.58
C SER A 34 0.75 -16.67 -34.29
N SER A 35 1.07 -17.70 -33.52
CA SER A 35 0.96 -17.70 -32.06
C SER A 35 1.79 -16.51 -31.55
N GLY A 36 1.25 -15.30 -31.71
CA GLY A 36 1.85 -14.07 -31.21
C GLY A 36 1.69 -14.10 -29.71
N ASN A 37 2.80 -14.35 -29.03
CA ASN A 37 2.93 -14.21 -27.59
C ASN A 37 2.70 -12.72 -27.26
N THR A 38 1.44 -12.35 -26.99
CA THR A 38 1.05 -10.99 -26.59
C THR A 38 1.48 -10.64 -25.16
N ASP A 39 2.10 -11.59 -24.45
CA ASP A 39 2.55 -11.42 -23.06
C ASP A 39 3.97 -10.84 -22.93
N ALA A 40 4.69 -10.61 -24.04
CA ALA A 40 6.10 -10.23 -23.98
C ALA A 40 6.37 -8.76 -23.58
N ASN A 41 5.36 -7.98 -23.20
CA ASN A 41 5.53 -6.54 -22.98
C ASN A 41 4.61 -5.94 -21.91
N LYS A 42 4.04 -6.76 -21.02
CA LYS A 42 3.25 -6.28 -19.89
C LYS A 42 4.18 -5.92 -18.75
N GLU A 43 3.98 -4.76 -18.17
CA GLU A 43 4.78 -4.28 -17.05
C GLU A 43 4.03 -4.54 -15.74
N LEU A 44 4.70 -5.14 -14.77
CA LEU A 44 4.10 -5.40 -13.47
C LEU A 44 3.93 -4.09 -12.70
N VAL A 45 2.80 -3.95 -12.02
CA VAL A 45 2.46 -2.87 -11.12
C VAL A 45 2.24 -3.47 -9.73
N PHE A 46 2.88 -2.85 -8.74
CA PHE A 46 2.73 -3.16 -7.33
C PHE A 46 2.42 -1.86 -6.61
N GLU A 47 1.30 -1.82 -5.90
CA GLU A 47 0.86 -0.64 -5.14
C GLU A 47 0.05 -1.04 -3.91
N PHE A 48 -0.06 -0.13 -2.94
CA PHE A 48 -1.06 -0.25 -1.90
C PHE A 48 -2.45 -0.02 -2.49
N SER A 49 -3.44 -0.75 -1.99
CA SER A 49 -4.82 -0.56 -2.42
C SER A 49 -5.30 0.86 -2.10
N GLY A 50 -6.04 1.46 -3.03
CA GLY A 50 -6.68 2.76 -2.82
C GLY A 50 -7.90 2.71 -1.89
N SER A 51 -8.51 3.87 -1.68
CA SER A 51 -9.65 4.03 -0.77
C SER A 51 -10.80 3.05 -1.06
N PRO A 52 -11.38 2.38 -0.05
CA PRO A 52 -11.21 2.60 1.40
C PRO A 52 -10.20 1.67 2.07
N LEU A 53 -9.32 1.03 1.29
CA LEU A 53 -8.39 0.00 1.76
C LEU A 53 -6.94 0.51 1.81
N GLU A 54 -6.79 1.84 1.86
CA GLU A 54 -5.52 2.52 2.05
C GLU A 54 -4.84 2.02 3.32
N PRO A 55 -3.48 2.03 3.35
CA PRO A 55 -2.76 1.76 4.58
C PRO A 55 -3.26 2.63 5.73
N SER A 56 -3.43 2.03 6.89
CA SER A 56 -4.04 2.69 8.04
C SER A 56 -3.28 2.40 9.32
N VAL A 57 -3.24 3.40 10.18
CA VAL A 57 -2.65 3.35 11.52
C VAL A 57 -3.67 3.92 12.50
N PHE A 58 -4.02 3.14 13.53
CA PHE A 58 -5.04 3.56 14.48
C PHE A 58 -4.87 2.92 15.87
N ASN A 59 -5.35 3.64 16.86
CA ASN A 59 -5.48 3.21 18.24
C ASN A 59 -6.83 2.52 18.45
N LEU A 60 -6.80 1.20 18.65
CA LEU A 60 -8.02 0.41 18.91
C LEU A 60 -8.76 0.79 20.19
N ALA A 61 -8.08 1.48 21.13
CA ALA A 61 -8.67 1.95 22.37
C ALA A 61 -9.28 3.37 22.26
N ALA A 62 -9.14 4.04 21.10
CA ALA A 62 -9.70 5.36 20.89
C ALA A 62 -11.24 5.35 21.01
N PHE A 63 -11.79 6.36 21.68
CA PHE A 63 -13.25 6.50 21.86
C PHE A 63 -13.88 7.49 20.87
N SER A 64 -13.07 8.13 20.03
CA SER A 64 -13.46 9.11 19.00
C SER A 64 -12.41 9.16 17.88
N GLU A 65 -12.85 9.51 16.66
CA GLU A 65 -11.98 9.63 15.47
C GLU A 65 -10.76 10.54 15.72
N ASP A 66 -10.94 11.67 16.41
CA ASP A 66 -9.85 12.62 16.71
C ASP A 66 -8.71 12.02 17.55
N GLN A 67 -8.92 10.86 18.18
CA GLN A 67 -7.95 10.17 19.02
C GLN A 67 -7.34 8.92 18.35
N GLU A 68 -7.82 8.53 17.17
CA GLU A 68 -7.36 7.29 16.53
C GLU A 68 -5.87 7.32 16.20
N ASN A 69 -5.30 8.50 15.92
CA ASN A 69 -3.86 8.66 15.67
C ASN A 69 -3.09 9.23 16.86
N GLN A 70 -3.68 9.25 18.06
CA GLN A 70 -3.02 9.68 19.30
C GLN A 70 -2.70 8.48 20.17
N PHE A 71 -1.46 8.39 20.65
CA PHE A 71 -0.96 7.26 21.41
C PHE A 71 -0.28 7.75 22.69
N SER A 72 -0.69 7.18 23.82
CA SER A 72 -0.03 7.37 25.12
C SER A 72 0.71 6.08 25.52
N PRO A 73 1.69 6.14 26.44
CA PRO A 73 2.39 4.94 26.89
C PRO A 73 1.43 3.85 27.36
N GLY A 74 1.62 2.64 26.84
CA GLY A 74 0.74 1.48 27.02
C GLY A 74 -0.31 1.29 25.92
N ASP A 75 -0.52 2.28 25.04
CA ASP A 75 -1.45 2.15 23.91
C ASP A 75 -0.88 1.25 22.80
N ILE A 76 -1.78 0.80 21.93
CA ILE A 76 -1.46 -0.07 20.81
C ILE A 76 -1.56 0.72 19.51
N ILE A 77 -0.45 0.82 18.79
CA ILE A 77 -0.40 1.26 17.40
C ILE A 77 -0.76 0.06 16.52
N SER A 78 -1.97 0.06 15.96
CA SER A 78 -2.39 -0.98 15.00
C SER A 78 -2.09 -0.51 13.58
N LEU A 79 -1.42 -1.33 12.79
CA LEU A 79 -1.08 -1.03 11.40
C LEU A 79 -1.72 -2.07 10.49
N THR A 80 -2.40 -1.63 9.43
CA THR A 80 -2.92 -2.54 8.41
C THR A 80 -2.78 -1.94 7.02
N TRP A 81 -2.60 -2.80 6.02
CA TRP A 81 -2.62 -2.39 4.62
C TRP A 81 -2.99 -3.55 3.72
N ASN A 82 -3.45 -3.20 2.52
CA ASN A 82 -3.67 -4.12 1.42
C ASN A 82 -2.76 -3.74 0.27
N THR A 83 -2.31 -4.74 -0.47
CA THR A 83 -1.51 -4.54 -1.69
C THR A 83 -2.20 -5.17 -2.88
N ASP A 84 -2.03 -4.54 -4.03
CA ASP A 84 -2.50 -5.00 -5.32
C ASP A 84 -1.32 -5.29 -6.24
N VAL A 85 -1.44 -6.37 -7.01
CA VAL A 85 -0.48 -6.77 -8.05
C VAL A 85 -1.25 -7.01 -9.35
N TYR A 86 -0.93 -6.24 -10.37
CA TYR A 86 -1.56 -6.32 -11.69
C TYR A 86 -0.58 -5.87 -12.76
N TYR A 87 -0.93 -6.05 -14.03
CA TYR A 87 -0.14 -5.54 -15.15
C TYR A 87 -0.66 -4.16 -15.59
N ASP A 88 0.19 -3.34 -16.20
CA ASP A 88 -0.16 -2.02 -16.73
C ASP A 88 -1.38 -1.98 -17.67
N ASP A 89 -1.70 -3.10 -18.33
CA ASP A 89 -2.92 -3.31 -19.13
C ASP A 89 -4.19 -3.66 -18.33
N LEU A 90 -4.11 -3.62 -17.00
CA LEU A 90 -5.12 -4.01 -16.00
C LEU A 90 -5.46 -5.50 -15.96
N SER A 91 -4.69 -6.36 -16.63
CA SER A 91 -4.80 -7.80 -16.43
C SER A 91 -4.17 -8.23 -15.11
N VAL A 92 -4.67 -9.33 -14.54
CA VAL A 92 -4.17 -9.87 -13.27
C VAL A 92 -3.22 -11.06 -13.52
N PRO A 93 -2.19 -11.25 -12.67
CA PRO A 93 -1.34 -12.43 -12.72
C PRO A 93 -2.11 -13.74 -12.62
N GLY A 94 -1.49 -14.83 -13.10
CA GLY A 94 -2.01 -16.18 -12.93
C GLY A 94 -2.13 -16.58 -11.46
N PHE A 95 -3.05 -17.49 -11.16
CA PHE A 95 -3.33 -17.93 -9.79
C PHE A 95 -2.14 -18.59 -9.07
N ASP A 96 -1.24 -19.23 -9.83
CA ASP A 96 -0.06 -19.92 -9.29
C ASP A 96 1.18 -19.01 -9.22
N GLU A 97 1.06 -17.73 -9.60
CA GLU A 97 2.14 -16.77 -9.55
C GLU A 97 2.26 -16.15 -8.16
N THR A 98 3.49 -15.98 -7.70
CA THR A 98 3.80 -15.39 -6.39
C THR A 98 4.81 -14.27 -6.51
N PHE A 99 4.54 -13.17 -5.83
CA PHE A 99 5.33 -11.95 -5.86
C PHE A 99 5.84 -11.68 -4.44
N PRO A 100 7.07 -12.12 -4.13
CA PRO A 100 7.69 -11.79 -2.86
C PRO A 100 8.04 -10.30 -2.83
N TYR A 101 7.80 -9.68 -1.68
CA TYR A 101 8.08 -8.26 -1.47
C TYR A 101 8.50 -8.03 -0.03
N THR A 102 9.29 -6.99 0.18
CA THR A 102 9.72 -6.55 1.50
C THR A 102 8.96 -5.30 1.86
N ALA A 103 8.33 -5.30 3.04
CA ALA A 103 7.68 -4.13 3.61
C ALA A 103 8.46 -3.66 4.84
N SER A 104 8.78 -2.37 4.88
CA SER A 104 9.47 -1.72 5.98
C SER A 104 8.61 -0.58 6.53
N VAL A 105 8.63 -0.41 7.84
CA VAL A 105 7.90 0.64 8.54
C VAL A 105 8.87 1.50 9.32
N TYR A 106 8.74 2.82 9.18
CA TYR A 106 9.62 3.80 9.80
C TYR A 106 8.82 4.84 10.59
N LEU A 107 9.43 5.38 11.65
CA LEU A 107 9.03 6.64 12.27
C LEU A 107 9.96 7.75 11.78
N SER A 108 9.36 8.79 11.23
CA SER A 108 10.04 9.96 10.70
C SER A 108 9.58 11.23 11.42
N GLU A 109 10.47 12.23 11.53
CA GLU A 109 10.11 13.54 12.09
C GLU A 109 9.41 14.46 11.07
N ASP A 110 9.75 14.34 9.79
CA ASP A 110 9.29 15.24 8.73
C ASP A 110 8.55 14.53 7.58
N GLY A 111 8.50 13.19 7.63
CA GLY A 111 7.86 12.35 6.62
C GLY A 111 8.65 12.22 5.32
N ALA A 112 9.78 12.91 5.19
CA ALA A 112 10.68 12.73 4.06
C ALA A 112 11.61 11.56 4.40
N PHE A 113 11.41 10.42 3.73
CA PHE A 113 12.19 9.21 3.99
C PHE A 113 13.70 9.48 3.98
N GLN A 114 14.33 9.31 5.14
CA GLN A 114 15.72 9.59 5.42
C GLN A 114 16.29 8.42 6.23
N VAL A 115 16.93 7.47 5.53
CA VAL A 115 17.45 6.22 6.10
C VAL A 115 18.32 6.42 7.35
N GLU A 116 19.04 7.54 7.44
CA GLU A 116 19.95 7.82 8.57
C GLU A 116 19.23 8.43 9.78
N ASP A 117 18.09 9.10 9.59
CA ASP A 117 17.40 9.88 10.63
C ASP A 117 16.06 9.24 11.06
N ASP A 118 15.45 8.44 10.19
CA ASP A 118 14.21 7.73 10.46
C ASP A 118 14.48 6.45 11.29
N VAL A 119 13.63 6.20 12.28
CA VAL A 119 13.72 4.97 13.07
C VAL A 119 12.98 3.85 12.36
N GLU A 120 13.70 2.84 11.88
CA GLU A 120 13.08 1.61 11.39
C GLU A 120 12.40 0.86 12.54
N LEU A 121 11.08 0.71 12.46
CA LEU A 121 10.32 -0.08 13.41
C LEU A 121 10.43 -1.58 13.12
N PHE A 122 10.39 -1.95 11.85
CA PHE A 122 10.64 -3.30 11.39
C PHE A 122 10.74 -3.36 9.87
N SER A 123 11.36 -4.42 9.38
CA SER A 123 11.33 -4.86 7.99
C SER A 123 10.93 -6.33 7.92
N VAL A 124 9.98 -6.68 7.06
CA VAL A 124 9.39 -8.02 6.98
C VAL A 124 9.24 -8.50 5.55
N GLN A 125 9.44 -9.80 5.36
CA GLN A 125 9.17 -10.47 4.09
C GLN A 125 7.70 -10.86 4.00
N CYS A 126 7.11 -10.54 2.86
CA CYS A 126 5.73 -10.83 2.52
C CYS A 126 5.66 -11.48 1.13
N VAL A 127 4.50 -12.07 0.83
CA VAL A 127 4.26 -12.66 -0.49
C VAL A 127 2.82 -12.47 -0.92
N PHE A 128 2.63 -11.98 -2.14
CA PHE A 128 1.32 -11.92 -2.78
C PHE A 128 1.19 -13.11 -3.76
N PRO A 129 0.10 -13.90 -3.73
CA PRO A 129 -0.93 -13.96 -2.68
C PRO A 129 -0.37 -14.56 -1.38
N SER A 130 -1.12 -14.39 -0.28
CA SER A 130 -0.64 -14.71 1.07
C SER A 130 -0.24 -16.17 1.28
N SER A 131 0.85 -16.38 2.03
CA SER A 131 1.33 -17.68 2.51
C SER A 131 1.32 -17.74 4.04
N GLU A 132 1.28 -18.95 4.61
CA GLU A 132 1.42 -19.16 6.06
C GLU A 132 2.87 -18.97 6.55
N GLN A 133 3.85 -18.95 5.65
CA GLN A 133 5.27 -18.84 6.00
C GLN A 133 5.75 -17.39 6.21
N THR A 134 5.11 -16.42 5.55
CA THR A 134 5.56 -15.01 5.52
C THR A 134 4.81 -14.14 6.52
N ALA A 135 5.41 -13.04 6.97
CA ALA A 135 4.77 -12.12 7.93
C ALA A 135 3.44 -11.57 7.41
N CYS A 136 3.39 -11.27 6.12
CA CYS A 136 2.20 -10.78 5.45
C CYS A 136 2.07 -11.28 4.01
N GLY A 137 0.99 -10.91 3.36
CA GLY A 137 0.80 -11.05 1.92
C GLY A 137 -0.08 -9.92 1.42
N GLN A 138 -1.00 -10.19 0.51
CA GLN A 138 -1.95 -9.17 0.01
C GLN A 138 -2.68 -8.38 1.13
N PHE A 139 -2.83 -8.99 2.31
CA PHE A 139 -3.32 -8.36 3.52
C PHE A 139 -2.20 -8.41 4.56
N ALA A 140 -1.99 -7.29 5.24
CA ALA A 140 -0.98 -7.16 6.25
C ALA A 140 -1.55 -6.51 7.51
N SER A 141 -1.16 -7.03 8.67
CA SER A 141 -1.63 -6.53 9.96
C SER A 141 -0.53 -6.68 11.00
N PHE A 142 -0.26 -5.59 11.71
CA PHE A 142 0.75 -5.52 12.74
C PHE A 142 0.21 -4.74 13.94
N ARG A 143 0.80 -5.01 15.09
CA ARG A 143 0.56 -4.30 16.33
C ARG A 143 1.89 -3.91 16.92
N CYS A 144 2.03 -2.67 17.34
CA CYS A 144 3.17 -2.20 18.15
C CYS A 144 2.67 -1.63 19.47
N ASP A 145 3.12 -2.20 20.59
CA ASP A 145 2.86 -1.65 21.93
C ASP A 145 3.78 -0.44 22.14
N TYR A 146 3.19 0.74 22.32
CA TYR A 146 3.91 1.99 22.50
C TYR A 146 4.33 2.17 23.96
N ALA A 147 5.63 2.33 24.19
CA ALA A 147 6.23 2.59 25.49
C ALA A 147 5.72 1.67 26.63
N PRO A 148 5.75 0.32 26.46
CA PRO A 148 5.25 -0.60 27.46
C PRO A 148 6.02 -0.44 28.77
N ASP A 149 5.29 -0.42 29.89
CA ASP A 149 5.82 -0.14 31.23
C ASP A 149 6.58 1.21 31.32
N ASN A 150 6.26 2.19 30.48
CA ASN A 150 6.94 3.48 30.34
C ASN A 150 8.42 3.38 29.94
N ARG A 151 8.83 2.32 29.22
CA ARG A 151 10.15 2.27 28.57
C ARG A 151 10.10 3.01 27.24
N HIS A 152 11.20 3.59 26.78
CA HIS A 152 11.28 4.20 25.44
C HIS A 152 11.47 3.12 24.36
N GLU A 153 10.50 2.23 24.27
CA GLU A 153 10.52 1.08 23.36
C GLU A 153 9.20 1.02 22.57
N LEU A 154 9.26 0.54 21.35
CA LEU A 154 8.11 -0.01 20.63
C LEU A 154 8.28 -1.53 20.53
N VAL A 155 7.22 -2.27 20.83
CA VAL A 155 7.23 -3.74 20.76
C VAL A 155 6.24 -4.21 19.70
N CYS A 156 6.75 -4.58 18.53
CA CYS A 156 5.96 -4.90 17.35
C CYS A 156 5.77 -6.41 17.15
N SER A 157 4.61 -6.80 16.61
CA SER A 157 4.28 -8.19 16.27
C SER A 157 3.38 -8.26 15.04
N SER A 158 3.54 -9.30 14.23
CA SER A 158 2.70 -9.56 13.06
C SER A 158 1.43 -10.32 13.46
N LEU A 159 0.33 -10.05 12.77
CA LEU A 159 -0.94 -10.73 12.96
C LEU A 159 -1.34 -11.48 11.67
N PRO A 160 -1.72 -12.77 11.77
CA PRO A 160 -1.73 -13.61 12.97
C PRO A 160 -0.32 -13.94 13.45
N ALA A 161 -0.19 -14.17 14.77
CA ALA A 161 1.07 -14.58 15.39
C ALA A 161 1.45 -16.03 15.02
N GLY A 162 2.72 -16.37 15.19
CA GLY A 162 3.23 -17.74 15.02
C GLY A 162 3.56 -18.15 13.57
N ARG A 163 3.58 -17.20 12.63
CA ARG A 163 4.12 -17.44 11.29
C ARG A 163 5.64 -17.53 11.32
N GLU A 164 6.22 -18.39 10.49
CA GLU A 164 7.67 -18.69 10.49
C GLU A 164 8.54 -17.44 10.31
N ARG A 165 8.16 -16.54 9.39
CA ARG A 165 8.84 -15.26 9.17
C ARG A 165 8.04 -14.07 9.70
N GLY A 166 7.12 -14.31 10.64
CA GLY A 166 6.39 -13.26 11.33
C GLY A 166 7.26 -12.51 12.34
N LEU A 167 6.80 -11.34 12.77
CA LEU A 167 7.41 -10.63 13.90
C LEU A 167 6.83 -11.16 15.20
N GLU A 168 7.70 -11.59 16.10
CA GLU A 168 7.36 -11.99 17.46
C GLU A 168 8.07 -11.06 18.45
N SER A 169 7.30 -10.15 19.07
CA SER A 169 7.79 -9.20 20.09
C SER A 169 9.10 -8.50 19.70
N HIS A 170 9.16 -7.97 18.48
CA HIS A 170 10.31 -7.21 18.00
C HIS A 170 10.42 -5.88 18.74
N VAL A 171 11.52 -5.66 19.46
CA VAL A 171 11.72 -4.48 20.31
C VAL A 171 12.60 -3.46 19.59
N VAL A 172 12.15 -2.21 19.56
CA VAL A 172 12.84 -1.07 18.95
C VAL A 172 13.04 -0.01 20.02
N ASP A 173 14.29 0.41 20.24
CA ASP A 173 14.60 1.54 21.11
C ASP A 173 14.28 2.84 20.37
N ILE A 174 13.45 3.68 20.99
CA ILE A 174 13.02 4.98 20.44
C ILE A 174 13.46 6.14 21.33
N THR A 175 14.48 5.95 22.17
CA THR A 175 14.97 6.95 23.13
C THR A 175 15.46 8.22 22.44
N GLU A 176 16.25 8.09 21.38
CA GLU A 176 16.77 9.25 20.65
C GLU A 176 15.67 9.96 19.87
N PHE A 177 14.69 9.19 19.38
CA PHE A 177 13.52 9.72 18.68
C PHE A 177 12.57 10.45 19.63
N LEU A 178 12.28 9.96 20.84
CA LEU A 178 11.40 10.64 21.80
C LEU A 178 12.12 11.73 22.61
N ASN A 179 12.83 12.62 21.92
CA ASN A 179 13.57 13.74 22.51
C ASN A 179 12.67 14.90 23.02
N VAL A 180 11.42 14.95 22.57
CA VAL A 180 10.38 15.92 23.00
C VAL A 180 9.04 15.21 23.08
N ILE A 181 8.19 15.57 24.05
CA ILE A 181 6.85 15.03 24.21
C ILE A 181 5.87 16.19 24.53
N PRO A 182 4.67 16.25 23.91
CA PRO A 182 4.18 15.36 22.85
C PRO A 182 4.98 15.53 21.54
N LYS A 183 5.14 14.45 20.79
CA LYS A 183 5.82 14.42 19.50
C LYS A 183 4.83 14.11 18.38
N THR A 184 4.77 14.99 17.39
CA THR A 184 4.19 14.63 16.10
C THR A 184 5.25 13.85 15.32
N ALA A 185 4.86 12.69 14.81
CA ALA A 185 5.69 11.84 13.98
C ALA A 185 4.91 11.38 12.75
N GLU A 186 5.64 11.08 11.69
CA GLU A 186 5.12 10.54 10.46
C GLU A 186 5.50 9.07 10.38
N LEU A 187 4.51 8.19 10.22
CA LEU A 187 4.76 6.78 9.99
C LEU A 187 4.81 6.53 8.49
N LEU A 188 5.95 6.01 8.04
CA LEU A 188 6.20 5.69 6.64
C LEU A 188 6.12 4.18 6.46
N ILE A 189 5.25 3.73 5.57
CA ILE A 189 5.14 2.33 5.14
C ILE A 189 5.68 2.28 3.72
N VAL A 190 6.73 1.51 3.50
CA VAL A 190 7.35 1.34 2.18
C VAL A 190 7.34 -0.14 1.85
N ALA A 191 6.83 -0.50 0.67
CA ALA A 191 6.84 -1.88 0.20
C ALA A 191 7.39 -1.94 -1.22
N CYS A 192 8.29 -2.88 -1.47
CA CYS A 192 8.96 -3.06 -2.76
C CYS A 192 9.01 -4.54 -3.14
N LEU A 193 8.75 -4.86 -4.41
CA LEU A 193 8.94 -6.22 -4.92
C LEU A 193 10.41 -6.65 -4.81
N ASP A 194 10.65 -7.86 -4.33
CA ASP A 194 12.03 -8.34 -4.09
C ASP A 194 12.79 -8.58 -5.42
N ASN A 195 12.07 -8.98 -6.47
CA ASN A 195 12.66 -9.28 -7.79
C ASN A 195 12.71 -8.06 -8.71
N GLU A 196 11.92 -7.01 -8.43
CA GLU A 196 11.86 -5.75 -9.18
C GLU A 196 11.85 -4.58 -8.17
N PRO A 197 12.98 -4.28 -7.49
CA PRO A 197 13.02 -3.34 -6.37
C PRO A 197 12.69 -1.89 -6.72
N GLU A 198 12.62 -1.54 -8.01
CA GLU A 198 12.09 -0.26 -8.48
C GLU A 198 10.56 -0.18 -8.44
N LYS A 199 9.88 -1.32 -8.31
CA LYS A 199 8.43 -1.45 -8.12
C LYS A 199 8.11 -1.35 -6.63
N CYS A 200 8.08 -0.11 -6.17
CA CYS A 200 7.72 0.23 -4.81
C CYS A 200 6.49 1.12 -4.75
N ASP A 201 5.80 1.04 -3.63
CA ASP A 201 4.85 2.06 -3.22
C ASP A 201 5.11 2.46 -1.76
N SER A 202 4.70 3.68 -1.42
CA SER A 202 4.85 4.22 -0.08
C SER A 202 3.59 4.93 0.39
N HIS A 203 3.34 4.85 1.68
CA HIS A 203 2.25 5.54 2.32
C HIS A 203 2.71 6.20 3.62
N GLN A 204 2.15 7.37 3.91
CA GLN A 204 2.53 8.19 5.04
C GLN A 204 1.30 8.53 5.87
N LEU A 205 1.40 8.38 7.20
CA LEU A 205 0.36 8.77 8.15
C LEU A 205 0.93 9.55 9.33
N SER A 206 0.31 10.67 9.67
CA SER A 206 0.66 11.46 10.85
C SER A 206 0.08 10.86 12.13
N LEU A 207 0.91 10.76 13.16
CA LEU A 207 0.54 10.31 14.49
C LEU A 207 1.11 11.22 15.58
N GLN A 208 0.46 11.22 16.75
CA GLN A 208 0.90 11.96 17.92
C GLN A 208 1.27 10.99 19.04
N LEU A 209 2.52 11.04 19.47
CA LEU A 209 3.07 10.28 20.59
C LEU A 209 3.12 11.17 21.83
N ASN A 210 2.38 10.80 22.87
CA ASN A 210 2.18 11.58 24.10
C ASN A 210 2.98 11.07 25.30
#